data_AF-A0A2N6N7X7-F1
#
_entry.id   AF-A0A2N6N7X7-F1
#
_cell.length_a   1.000
_cell.length_b   1.000
_cell.length_c   1.000
_cell.angle_alpha   90.00
_cell.angle_beta   90.00
_cell.angle_gamma   90.00
#
_symmetry.space_group_name_H-M   'P 1'
#
loop_
_entity.id
_entity.type
_entity.pdbx_description
1 polymer ?
#
loop_
_entity_poly.entity_id
_entity_poly.type
_entity_poly.pdbx_seq_one_letter_code
_entity_poly.pdbx_strand_id
1 'polypeptide(L)'
;MPCEHTLWTRLVKDDDKFALQVTDRPRRLFEKFRGSLSGEPMELVCMLGNKSKVAALRDLAVPPSSTTQREIHFVVGSLRDQTDKPLLIVETDCLLQNRIPAGPSPPGCHEEVRHRLPPAAQAASAEHAADWAISRLALPFAGVVCIFVNDIDGGLCSVAQHLASWLADGSPSDSPVLPRLLLVNEVSDGKSEQQTIQELGDCLNKVCRLGSSLLTRFADVSVAGLGTRRTPHRRPNWQDFRAKLSNSVSSVQESRKQAGRLFSAKTLCRLMECASSSISSMPAPLDLALATRIRRPVSQYLEAGVVDLLGQVDSREMLELFAVPVVASSIIFDHHMRNMHRSLSLLPQ
;
A
#
# COMPACT_ATOMS: atom_id res chain seq x y z
N MET A 1 17.69 -16.53 17.41
CA MET A 1 18.11 -15.75 16.22
C MET A 1 16.92 -14.92 15.73
N PRO A 2 17.11 -13.68 15.23
CA PRO A 2 16.02 -12.92 14.65
C PRO A 2 15.52 -13.62 13.37
N CYS A 3 14.21 -13.81 13.27
CA CYS A 3 13.58 -14.46 12.12
C CYS A 3 13.74 -13.62 10.84
N GLU A 4 14.20 -14.26 9.75
CA GLU A 4 14.40 -13.59 8.45
C GLU A 4 13.17 -13.65 7.53
N HIS A 5 12.16 -14.46 7.86
CA HIS A 5 10.95 -14.58 7.05
C HIS A 5 10.30 -13.22 6.76
N THR A 6 9.98 -13.01 5.48
CA THR A 6 9.42 -11.78 4.93
C THR A 6 7.91 -11.84 4.73
N LEU A 7 7.31 -13.01 4.91
CA LEU A 7 5.86 -13.21 4.83
C LEU A 7 5.15 -12.20 5.73
N TRP A 8 4.21 -11.45 5.17
CA TRP A 8 3.30 -10.61 5.92
C TRP A 8 1.95 -11.29 6.03
N THR A 9 1.34 -11.65 4.90
CA THR A 9 0.05 -12.33 4.89
C THR A 9 -0.02 -13.41 3.81
N ARG A 10 -0.78 -14.48 4.07
CA ARG A 10 -1.04 -15.56 3.11
C ARG A 10 -2.54 -15.83 3.04
N LEU A 11 -3.06 -15.99 1.82
CA LEU A 11 -4.43 -16.46 1.62
C LEU A 11 -4.48 -17.98 1.84
N VAL A 12 -5.38 -18.43 2.71
CA VAL A 12 -5.58 -19.84 3.03
C VAL A 12 -7.06 -20.22 2.90
N LYS A 13 -7.34 -21.52 2.84
CA LYS A 13 -8.69 -22.08 2.82
C LYS A 13 -8.97 -22.78 4.16
N ASP A 14 -10.04 -22.40 4.84
CA ASP A 14 -10.52 -22.89 6.13
C ASP A 14 -11.97 -23.35 5.97
N ASP A 15 -12.23 -24.66 6.03
CA ASP A 15 -13.57 -25.25 5.90
C ASP A 15 -14.43 -24.64 4.78
N ASP A 16 -13.90 -24.67 3.56
CA ASP A 16 -14.48 -24.09 2.34
C ASP A 16 -14.60 -22.56 2.27
N LYS A 17 -14.08 -21.83 3.25
CA LYS A 17 -14.01 -20.36 3.24
C LYS A 17 -12.58 -19.88 3.11
N PHE A 18 -12.41 -18.71 2.50
CA PHE A 18 -11.12 -18.04 2.45
C PHE A 18 -10.84 -17.34 3.79
N ALA A 19 -9.61 -17.49 4.27
CA ALA A 19 -9.10 -16.78 5.42
C ALA A 19 -7.73 -16.20 5.08
N LEU A 20 -7.34 -15.17 5.82
CA LEU A 20 -6.04 -14.57 5.74
C LEU A 20 -5.25 -14.95 6.98
N GLN A 21 -4.11 -15.57 6.78
CA GLN A 21 -3.12 -15.75 7.82
C GLN A 21 -2.22 -14.53 7.83
N VAL A 22 -2.17 -13.83 8.97
CA VAL A 22 -1.45 -12.58 9.17
C VAL A 22 -0.33 -12.82 10.17
N THR A 23 0.84 -12.27 9.86
CA THR A 23 2.03 -12.33 10.70
C THR A 23 2.36 -10.96 11.30
N ASP A 24 3.19 -10.92 12.35
CA ASP A 24 3.71 -9.69 12.94
C ASP A 24 4.82 -8.99 12.11
N ARG A 25 4.94 -9.30 10.81
CA ARG A 25 6.01 -8.79 9.95
C ARG A 25 6.12 -7.26 9.92
N PRO A 26 5.03 -6.45 9.81
CA PRO A 26 5.14 -4.99 9.86
C PRO A 26 5.81 -4.51 11.16
N ARG A 27 5.44 -5.10 12.29
CA ARG A 27 6.04 -4.82 13.60
C ARG A 27 7.53 -5.17 13.61
N ARG A 28 7.90 -6.38 13.18
CA ARG A 28 9.32 -6.81 13.13
C ARG A 28 10.18 -5.96 12.19
N LEU A 29 9.62 -5.59 11.04
CA LEU A 29 10.29 -4.72 10.07
C LEU A 29 10.54 -3.33 10.68
N PHE A 30 9.56 -2.76 11.39
CA PHE A 30 9.77 -1.55 12.18
C PHE A 30 10.84 -1.71 13.29
N GLU A 31 10.87 -2.82 14.02
CA GLU A 31 11.88 -3.06 15.06
C GLU A 31 13.31 -3.05 14.49
N LYS A 32 13.51 -3.58 13.27
CA LYS A 32 14.79 -3.47 12.56
C LYS A 32 15.17 -2.02 12.22
N PHE A 33 14.19 -1.13 12.10
CA PHE A 33 14.36 0.29 11.79
C PHE A 33 14.41 1.22 12.99
N ARG A 34 14.35 0.72 14.24
CA ARG A 34 14.36 1.57 15.45
C ARG A 34 15.56 2.52 15.59
N GLY A 35 16.54 2.47 14.67
CA GLY A 35 17.61 3.47 14.47
C GLY A 35 17.29 4.53 13.40
N SER A 36 18.21 4.68 12.43
CA SER A 36 18.36 5.86 11.52
C SER A 36 17.15 6.25 10.69
N LEU A 37 16.22 5.33 10.40
CA LEU A 37 15.16 5.52 9.39
C LEU A 37 13.75 5.63 9.98
N SER A 38 13.59 5.51 11.31
CA SER A 38 12.26 5.51 11.94
C SER A 38 11.49 6.83 11.78
N GLY A 39 12.19 7.95 11.56
CA GLY A 39 11.58 9.28 11.42
C GLY A 39 11.44 9.76 9.98
N GLU A 40 12.06 9.07 9.02
CA GLU A 40 12.05 9.50 7.63
C GLU A 40 10.73 9.15 6.95
N PRO A 41 10.22 10.02 6.06
CA PRO A 41 9.08 9.70 5.23
C PRO A 41 9.47 8.58 4.27
N MET A 42 8.67 7.51 4.26
CA MET A 42 8.88 6.38 3.35
C MET A 42 7.65 6.19 2.49
N GLU A 43 7.87 5.76 1.25
CA GLU A 43 6.80 5.44 0.33
C GLU A 43 6.64 3.93 0.21
N LEU A 44 5.37 3.47 0.17
CA LEU A 44 5.07 2.06 -0.06
C LEU A 44 4.96 1.81 -1.57
N VAL A 45 5.76 0.88 -2.07
CA VAL A 45 5.70 0.38 -3.44
C VAL A 45 5.11 -1.03 -3.41
N CYS A 46 4.00 -1.24 -4.11
CA CYS A 46 3.42 -2.56 -4.31
C CYS A 46 3.96 -3.16 -5.61
N MET A 47 4.60 -4.32 -5.58
CA MET A 47 5.19 -4.96 -6.75
C MET A 47 4.53 -6.32 -7.03
N LEU A 48 3.91 -6.45 -8.19
CA LEU A 48 3.10 -7.60 -8.58
C LEU A 48 3.72 -8.28 -9.81
N GLY A 49 4.05 -9.56 -9.68
CA GLY A 49 4.72 -10.35 -10.72
C GLY A 49 5.53 -11.51 -10.14
N ASN A 50 6.42 -12.07 -10.94
CA ASN A 50 7.26 -13.21 -10.60
C ASN A 50 8.70 -13.00 -11.10
N LYS A 51 9.08 -13.52 -12.27
CA LYS A 51 10.50 -13.56 -12.68
C LYS A 51 11.08 -12.17 -12.86
N SER A 52 10.39 -11.30 -13.60
CA SER A 52 10.79 -9.92 -13.86
C SER A 52 10.75 -9.09 -12.57
N LYS A 53 9.71 -9.27 -11.75
CA LYS A 53 9.61 -8.68 -10.41
C LYS A 53 10.80 -9.04 -9.53
N VAL A 54 11.17 -10.32 -9.45
CA VAL A 54 12.31 -10.79 -8.64
C VAL A 54 13.62 -10.18 -9.14
N ALA A 55 13.79 -10.02 -10.45
CA ALA A 55 14.94 -9.33 -11.01
C ALA A 55 14.96 -7.83 -10.64
N ALA A 56 13.81 -7.15 -10.66
CA ALA A 56 13.68 -5.77 -10.21
C ALA A 56 13.93 -5.59 -8.71
N LEU A 57 13.45 -6.51 -7.87
CA LEU A 57 13.70 -6.51 -6.43
C LEU A 57 15.20 -6.58 -6.12
N ARG A 58 15.94 -7.44 -6.83
CA ARG A 58 17.42 -7.51 -6.72
C ARG A 58 18.08 -6.20 -7.13
N ASP A 59 17.57 -5.56 -8.18
CA ASP A 59 18.04 -4.27 -8.67
C ASP A 59 17.81 -3.13 -7.64
N LEU A 60 16.75 -3.26 -6.83
CA LEU A 60 16.43 -2.42 -5.67
C LEU A 60 17.11 -2.89 -4.36
N ALA A 61 18.19 -3.67 -4.45
CA ALA A 61 18.94 -4.20 -3.31
C ALA A 61 18.13 -5.05 -2.31
N VAL A 62 16.97 -5.59 -2.70
CA VAL A 62 16.20 -6.51 -1.86
C VAL A 62 16.85 -7.89 -1.90
N PRO A 63 17.17 -8.51 -0.74
CA PRO A 63 17.70 -9.87 -0.70
C PRO A 63 16.71 -10.87 -1.31
N PRO A 64 17.21 -11.94 -1.96
CA PRO A 64 16.33 -12.99 -2.45
C PRO A 64 15.60 -13.67 -1.29
N SER A 65 14.28 -13.72 -1.35
CA SER A 65 13.43 -14.52 -0.47
C SER A 65 13.10 -15.86 -1.13
N SER A 66 13.00 -16.93 -0.34
CA SER A 66 12.34 -18.16 -0.76
C SER A 66 10.83 -17.92 -0.75
N THR A 67 10.30 -17.29 -1.78
CA THR A 67 8.85 -17.03 -1.88
C THR A 67 8.12 -18.33 -2.17
N THR A 68 7.21 -18.70 -1.27
CA THR A 68 6.19 -19.71 -1.52
C THR A 68 4.91 -19.04 -2.04
N GLN A 69 4.10 -19.82 -2.76
CA GLN A 69 2.97 -19.38 -3.59
C GLN A 69 1.90 -18.54 -2.85
N ARG A 70 1.39 -17.47 -3.48
CA ARG A 70 0.25 -16.62 -3.03
C ARG A 70 0.48 -15.96 -1.66
N GLU A 71 1.71 -15.50 -1.47
CA GLU A 71 2.11 -14.76 -0.29
C GLU A 71 2.25 -13.29 -0.61
N ILE A 72 1.89 -12.47 0.36
CA ILE A 72 2.21 -11.06 0.38
C ILE A 72 3.39 -10.92 1.33
N HIS A 73 4.54 -10.56 0.79
CA HIS A 73 5.75 -10.31 1.56
C HIS A 73 5.92 -8.82 1.77
N PHE A 74 6.50 -8.45 2.92
CA PHE A 74 6.81 -7.08 3.26
C PHE A 74 8.31 -6.91 3.51
N VAL A 75 8.97 -6.19 2.62
CA VAL A 75 10.42 -6.05 2.54
C VAL A 75 10.84 -4.59 2.42
N VAL A 76 12.14 -4.39 2.49
CA VAL A 76 12.79 -3.08 2.39
C VAL A 76 13.72 -3.15 1.21
N GLY A 77 13.59 -2.18 0.32
CA GLY A 77 14.53 -1.96 -0.77
C GLY A 77 15.16 -0.59 -0.69
N SER A 78 16.03 -0.31 -1.65
CA SER A 78 16.59 1.02 -1.84
C SER A 78 16.67 1.36 -3.33
N LEU A 79 16.32 2.60 -3.65
CA LEU A 79 16.62 3.17 -4.96
C LEU A 79 18.10 3.55 -5.00
N ARG A 80 18.89 2.77 -5.75
CA ARG A 80 20.31 3.00 -5.99
C ARG A 80 20.53 4.20 -6.94
N ASP A 81 20.16 5.38 -6.50
CA ASP A 81 20.51 6.68 -7.08
C ASP A 81 21.49 7.42 -6.13
N GLN A 82 21.83 8.69 -6.40
CA GLN A 82 22.81 9.46 -5.60
C GLN A 82 22.47 9.63 -4.10
N THR A 83 21.27 9.25 -3.66
CA THR A 83 20.79 9.47 -2.27
C THR A 83 20.31 8.21 -1.55
N ASP A 84 20.53 7.01 -2.11
CA ASP A 84 20.17 5.68 -1.53
C ASP A 84 18.87 5.71 -0.71
N LYS A 85 17.76 6.14 -1.35
CA LYS A 85 16.49 6.38 -0.66
C LYS A 85 15.81 5.04 -0.32
N PRO A 86 15.53 4.78 0.97
CA PRO A 86 14.91 3.52 1.36
C PRO A 86 13.43 3.50 0.93
N LEU A 87 12.96 2.32 0.54
CA LEU A 87 11.58 2.07 0.14
C LEU A 87 10.97 0.95 0.98
N LEU A 88 9.71 1.12 1.33
CA LEU A 88 8.88 0.03 1.84
C LEU A 88 8.29 -0.69 0.63
N ILE A 89 8.48 -2.00 0.54
CA ILE A 89 8.04 -2.78 -0.61
C ILE A 89 7.13 -3.90 -0.14
N VAL A 90 5.90 -3.91 -0.66
CA VAL A 90 5.03 -5.08 -0.60
C VAL A 90 5.15 -5.80 -1.92
N GLU A 91 5.47 -7.09 -1.89
CA GLU A 91 5.63 -7.89 -3.10
C GLU A 91 4.80 -9.16 -3.04
N THR A 92 4.24 -9.55 -4.19
CA THR A 92 3.38 -10.74 -4.28
C THR A 92 3.39 -11.33 -5.69
N ASP A 93 3.12 -12.63 -5.78
CA ASP A 93 2.91 -13.39 -7.01
C ASP A 93 1.43 -13.78 -7.20
N CYS A 94 0.53 -13.22 -6.38
CA CYS A 94 -0.89 -13.60 -6.31
C CYS A 94 -1.67 -13.49 -7.63
N LEU A 95 -1.23 -12.66 -8.60
CA LEU A 95 -1.90 -12.48 -9.89
C LEU A 95 -1.63 -13.63 -10.90
N LEU A 96 -0.84 -14.64 -10.53
CA LEU A 96 -0.26 -15.58 -11.49
C LEU A 96 -0.84 -16.98 -11.46
N GLN A 97 -1.60 -17.33 -10.42
CA GLN A 97 -1.98 -18.73 -10.21
C GLN A 97 -3.38 -18.82 -9.62
N ASN A 98 -4.22 -19.69 -10.19
CA ASN A 98 -5.63 -19.86 -9.81
C ASN A 98 -5.83 -20.79 -8.59
N ARG A 99 -4.80 -21.53 -8.17
CA ARG A 99 -4.90 -22.53 -7.10
C ARG A 99 -4.39 -21.97 -5.77
N ILE A 100 -5.18 -22.12 -4.71
CA ILE A 100 -4.72 -21.93 -3.33
C ILE A 100 -3.98 -23.20 -2.93
N PRO A 101 -2.67 -23.14 -2.69
CA PRO A 101 -1.97 -24.31 -2.20
C PRO A 101 -2.49 -24.62 -0.78
N ALA A 102 -2.64 -25.90 -0.47
CA ALA A 102 -2.53 -26.35 0.92
C ALA A 102 -1.05 -26.17 1.31
N GLY A 103 -0.66 -24.94 1.64
CA GLY A 103 0.71 -24.60 1.96
C GLY A 103 1.16 -25.31 3.24
N PRO A 104 2.47 -25.59 3.41
CA PRO A 104 2.99 -26.02 4.70
C PRO A 104 2.61 -24.99 5.77
N SER A 105 2.33 -25.49 6.98
CA SER A 105 2.13 -24.64 8.16
C SER A 105 3.29 -23.65 8.21
N PRO A 106 3.03 -22.34 8.36
CA PRO A 106 4.12 -21.40 8.35
C PRO A 106 4.99 -21.63 9.60
N PRO A 107 6.25 -21.20 9.54
CA PRO A 107 7.22 -21.56 10.56
C PRO A 107 6.83 -20.90 11.88
N GLY A 108 6.68 -21.68 12.96
CA GLY A 108 6.29 -21.25 14.33
C GLY A 108 7.28 -20.34 15.05
N CYS A 109 8.06 -19.57 14.30
CA CYS A 109 9.06 -18.60 14.74
C CYS A 109 8.50 -17.17 14.89
N HIS A 110 7.22 -16.94 14.54
CA HIS A 110 6.56 -15.65 14.68
C HIS A 110 5.08 -15.80 15.00
N GLU A 111 4.47 -14.72 15.49
CA GLU A 111 3.05 -14.66 15.82
C GLU A 111 2.21 -14.74 14.55
N GLU A 112 1.18 -15.59 14.59
CA GLU A 112 0.28 -15.82 13.48
C GLU A 112 -1.17 -15.73 13.97
N VAL A 113 -1.95 -14.89 13.30
CA VAL A 113 -3.37 -14.74 13.56
C VAL A 113 -4.12 -15.04 12.27
N ARG A 114 -5.22 -15.78 12.38
CA ARG A 114 -6.09 -16.11 11.25
C ARG A 114 -7.34 -15.25 11.31
N HIS A 115 -7.60 -14.55 10.22
CA HIS A 115 -8.76 -13.69 10.05
C HIS A 115 -9.62 -14.23 8.90
N ARG A 116 -10.88 -14.56 9.19
CA ARG A 116 -11.82 -14.94 8.11
C ARG A 116 -12.08 -13.75 7.23
N LEU A 117 -12.08 -13.96 5.91
CA LEU A 117 -12.42 -12.89 4.98
C LEU A 117 -13.94 -12.61 5.02
N PRO A 118 -14.37 -11.34 4.85
CA PRO A 118 -15.78 -10.97 4.87
C PRO A 118 -16.54 -11.57 3.68
N PRO A 119 -17.89 -11.64 3.74
CA PRO A 119 -18.71 -12.26 2.69
C PRO A 119 -18.41 -11.74 1.27
N ALA A 120 -18.12 -10.44 1.12
CA ALA A 120 -17.77 -9.83 -0.17
C ALA A 120 -16.53 -10.44 -0.83
N ALA A 121 -15.59 -10.94 -0.03
CA ALA A 121 -14.37 -11.59 -0.50
C ALA A 121 -14.52 -13.12 -0.67
N GLN A 122 -15.60 -13.71 -0.12
CA GLN A 122 -15.90 -15.15 -0.23
C GLN A 122 -16.60 -15.52 -1.55
N ALA A 123 -17.20 -14.54 -2.23
CA ALA A 123 -18.32 -14.77 -3.15
C ALA A 123 -17.98 -15.33 -4.53
N ALA A 124 -16.72 -15.32 -4.98
CA ALA A 124 -16.41 -15.51 -6.40
C ALA A 124 -15.32 -16.57 -6.67
N SER A 125 -14.09 -16.33 -6.24
CA SER A 125 -12.96 -17.21 -6.57
C SER A 125 -11.76 -16.94 -5.66
N ALA A 126 -10.77 -17.84 -5.73
CA ALA A 126 -9.50 -17.65 -5.07
C ALA A 126 -8.72 -16.44 -5.60
N GLU A 127 -8.86 -16.09 -6.88
CA GLU A 127 -8.29 -14.86 -7.47
C GLU A 127 -8.97 -13.62 -6.91
N HIS A 128 -10.31 -13.61 -6.87
CA HIS A 128 -11.07 -12.50 -6.29
C HIS A 128 -10.70 -12.25 -4.83
N ALA A 129 -10.57 -13.32 -4.04
CA ALA A 129 -10.14 -13.21 -2.65
C ALA A 129 -8.70 -12.64 -2.51
N ALA A 130 -7.81 -12.97 -3.46
CA ALA A 130 -6.46 -12.43 -3.49
C ALA A 130 -6.43 -10.94 -3.91
N ASP A 131 -7.20 -10.59 -4.95
CA ASP A 131 -7.40 -9.21 -5.40
C ASP A 131 -7.98 -8.34 -4.28
N TRP A 132 -8.98 -8.86 -3.58
CA TRP A 132 -9.58 -8.21 -2.43
C TRP A 132 -8.56 -8.03 -1.29
N ALA A 133 -7.75 -9.04 -1.00
CA ALA A 133 -6.70 -8.91 0.02
C ALA A 133 -5.68 -7.82 -0.36
N ILE A 134 -5.25 -7.75 -1.61
CA ILE A 134 -4.34 -6.70 -2.10
C ILE A 134 -5.01 -5.33 -2.01
N SER A 135 -6.27 -5.22 -2.44
CA SER A 135 -7.04 -3.97 -2.46
C SER A 135 -7.29 -3.41 -1.07
N ARG A 136 -7.37 -4.27 -0.04
CA ARG A 136 -7.63 -3.87 1.36
C ARG A 136 -6.41 -3.80 2.26
N LEU A 137 -5.29 -4.42 1.89
CA LEU A 137 -4.09 -4.44 2.72
C LEU A 137 -2.97 -3.56 2.18
N ALA A 138 -2.70 -3.64 0.86
CA ALA A 138 -1.55 -2.97 0.26
C ALA A 138 -1.94 -1.63 -0.37
N LEU A 139 -3.01 -1.62 -1.18
CA LEU A 139 -3.44 -0.42 -1.90
C LEU A 139 -3.84 0.78 -1.03
N PRO A 140 -4.38 0.63 0.20
CA PRO A 140 -4.71 1.77 1.06
C PRO A 140 -3.50 2.66 1.38
N PHE A 141 -2.29 2.09 1.32
CA PHE A 141 -1.04 2.74 1.70
C PHE A 141 -0.08 2.91 0.53
N ALA A 142 -0.34 2.28 -0.62
CA ALA A 142 0.54 2.31 -1.78
C ALA A 142 0.67 3.74 -2.32
N GLY A 143 1.90 4.15 -2.60
CA GLY A 143 2.18 5.32 -3.43
C GLY A 143 2.36 4.94 -4.89
N VAL A 144 3.01 3.81 -5.14
CA VAL A 144 3.22 3.28 -6.49
C VAL A 144 2.82 1.81 -6.53
N VAL A 145 2.10 1.41 -7.58
CA VAL A 145 1.75 0.02 -7.89
C VAL A 145 2.49 -0.37 -9.16
N CYS A 146 3.48 -1.26 -9.04
CA CYS A 146 4.24 -1.80 -10.14
C CYS A 146 3.67 -3.15 -10.57
N ILE A 147 3.26 -3.28 -11.83
CA ILE A 147 2.76 -4.53 -12.39
C ILE A 147 3.70 -5.00 -13.50
N PHE A 148 4.34 -6.16 -13.31
CA PHE A 148 5.23 -6.76 -14.30
C PHE A 148 4.41 -7.56 -15.29
N VAL A 149 4.07 -6.94 -16.43
CA VAL A 149 3.07 -7.45 -17.39
C VAL A 149 3.48 -8.80 -17.96
N ASN A 150 4.76 -8.98 -18.28
CA ASN A 150 5.29 -10.23 -18.84
C ASN A 150 5.32 -11.38 -17.84
N ASP A 151 5.22 -11.09 -16.55
CA ASP A 151 5.13 -12.14 -15.55
C ASP A 151 3.73 -12.75 -15.49
N ILE A 152 2.70 -12.05 -16.01
CA ILE A 152 1.28 -12.41 -15.92
C ILE A 152 0.83 -13.09 -17.21
N ASP A 153 0.35 -14.33 -17.07
CA ASP A 153 -0.23 -15.08 -18.18
C ASP A 153 -1.45 -14.34 -18.74
N GLY A 154 -1.46 -14.09 -20.05
CA GLY A 154 -2.47 -13.26 -20.74
C GLY A 154 -2.16 -11.76 -20.77
N GLY A 155 -1.02 -11.32 -20.21
CA GLY A 155 -0.47 -9.98 -20.36
C GLY A 155 -1.43 -8.87 -19.93
N LEU A 156 -1.53 -7.80 -20.72
CA LEU A 156 -2.33 -6.61 -20.39
C LEU A 156 -3.81 -6.91 -20.15
N CYS A 157 -4.38 -7.91 -20.85
CA CYS A 157 -5.80 -8.23 -20.67
C CYS A 157 -6.08 -8.93 -19.33
N SER A 158 -5.17 -9.77 -18.84
CA SER A 158 -5.27 -10.31 -17.48
C SER A 158 -5.03 -9.23 -16.43
N VAL A 159 -4.07 -8.32 -16.67
CA VAL A 159 -3.87 -7.13 -15.82
C VAL A 159 -5.16 -6.30 -15.73
N ALA A 160 -5.85 -6.09 -16.86
CA ALA A 160 -7.12 -5.39 -16.90
C ALA A 160 -8.21 -6.08 -16.05
N GLN A 161 -8.25 -7.42 -16.00
CA GLN A 161 -9.21 -8.16 -15.17
C GLN A 161 -9.00 -7.89 -13.68
N HIS A 162 -7.74 -7.92 -13.21
CA HIS A 162 -7.41 -7.60 -11.82
C HIS A 162 -7.70 -6.13 -11.47
N LEU A 163 -7.34 -5.21 -12.37
CA LEU A 163 -7.66 -3.78 -12.19
C LEU A 163 -9.18 -3.55 -12.16
N ALA A 164 -9.96 -4.25 -12.99
CA ALA A 164 -11.42 -4.19 -12.98
C ALA A 164 -12.00 -4.71 -11.65
N SER A 165 -11.42 -5.79 -11.11
CA SER A 165 -11.78 -6.32 -9.78
C SER A 165 -11.56 -5.26 -8.68
N TRP A 166 -10.39 -4.62 -8.65
CA TRP A 166 -10.09 -3.56 -7.68
C TRP A 166 -10.97 -2.31 -7.87
N LEU A 167 -11.33 -1.97 -9.11
CA LEU A 167 -12.26 -0.87 -9.39
C LEU A 167 -13.66 -1.17 -8.83
N ALA A 168 -14.14 -2.40 -9.03
CA ALA A 168 -15.43 -2.87 -8.55
C ALA A 168 -15.53 -2.94 -7.03
N ASP A 169 -14.42 -3.24 -6.34
CA ASP A 169 -14.32 -3.23 -4.88
C ASP A 169 -14.49 -1.82 -4.27
N GLY A 170 -14.39 -0.75 -5.07
CA GLY A 170 -14.48 0.62 -4.56
C GLY A 170 -13.13 1.20 -4.16
N SER A 171 -13.12 2.30 -3.41
CA SER A 171 -11.86 2.92 -2.95
C SER A 171 -11.19 2.08 -1.87
N PRO A 172 -9.84 1.98 -1.87
CA PRO A 172 -9.11 1.22 -0.85
C PRO A 172 -9.04 1.96 0.50
N SER A 173 -8.94 3.30 0.47
CA SER A 173 -8.91 4.17 1.65
C SER A 173 -9.64 5.50 1.41
N ASP A 174 -9.82 6.27 2.47
CA ASP A 174 -10.28 7.67 2.47
C ASP A 174 -9.17 8.67 2.08
N SER A 175 -7.99 8.20 1.69
CA SER A 175 -6.89 9.07 1.26
C SER A 175 -7.28 9.83 -0.01
N PRO A 176 -7.14 11.18 -0.04
CA PRO A 176 -7.32 11.96 -1.25
C PRO A 176 -6.17 11.79 -2.24
N VAL A 177 -5.02 11.27 -1.78
CA VAL A 177 -3.85 11.00 -2.63
C VAL A 177 -3.96 9.59 -3.20
N LEU A 178 -4.15 9.51 -4.51
CA LEU A 178 -4.23 8.25 -5.25
C LEU A 178 -2.82 7.71 -5.59
N PRO A 179 -2.63 6.38 -5.61
CA PRO A 179 -1.39 5.77 -6.09
C PRO A 179 -1.15 6.04 -7.58
N ARG A 180 0.10 5.90 -8.02
CA ARG A 180 0.47 5.85 -9.44
C ARG A 180 0.61 4.40 -9.90
N LEU A 181 0.14 4.09 -11.10
CA LEU A 181 0.30 2.78 -11.73
C LEU A 181 1.53 2.78 -12.66
N LEU A 182 2.46 1.86 -12.44
CA LEU A 182 3.64 1.65 -13.28
C LEU A 182 3.60 0.26 -13.88
N LEU A 183 3.31 0.16 -15.17
CA LEU A 183 3.38 -1.08 -15.92
C LEU A 183 4.83 -1.32 -16.32
N VAL A 184 5.37 -2.49 -16.00
CA VAL A 184 6.73 -2.86 -16.38
C VAL A 184 6.65 -3.92 -17.48
N ASN A 185 7.20 -3.61 -18.64
CA ASN A 185 7.15 -4.47 -19.82
C ASN A 185 8.57 -4.69 -20.35
N GLU A 186 8.97 -5.94 -20.58
CA GLU A 186 10.29 -6.25 -21.16
C GLU A 186 10.32 -6.10 -22.68
N VAL A 187 9.16 -6.10 -23.34
CA VAL A 187 9.15 -6.17 -24.80
C VAL A 187 9.47 -4.81 -25.41
N SER A 188 10.65 -4.74 -26.05
CA SER A 188 11.09 -3.65 -26.92
C SER A 188 10.40 -3.73 -28.29
N ASP A 189 9.07 -3.86 -28.34
CA ASP A 189 8.33 -4.08 -29.60
C ASP A 189 8.19 -2.81 -30.45
N GLY A 190 8.93 -1.74 -30.13
CA GLY A 190 8.74 -0.42 -30.72
C GLY A 190 7.39 0.22 -30.35
N LYS A 191 6.57 -0.46 -29.52
CA LYS A 191 5.32 0.09 -29.01
C LYS A 191 5.60 1.28 -28.10
N SER A 192 4.92 2.38 -28.34
CA SER A 192 5.01 3.54 -27.46
C SER A 192 4.30 3.26 -26.13
N GLU A 193 4.66 4.04 -25.11
CA GLU A 193 3.95 4.06 -23.83
C GLU A 193 2.45 4.31 -24.01
N GLN A 194 2.07 5.24 -24.91
CA GLN A 194 0.66 5.51 -25.19
C GLN A 194 -0.06 4.31 -25.82
N GLN A 195 0.60 3.55 -26.71
CA GLN A 195 0.00 2.36 -27.31
C GLN A 195 -0.28 1.28 -26.26
N THR A 196 0.66 1.07 -25.33
CA THR A 196 0.48 0.11 -24.22
C THR A 196 -0.66 0.52 -23.29
N ILE A 197 -0.76 1.81 -22.98
CA ILE A 197 -1.86 2.36 -22.15
C ILE A 197 -3.20 2.23 -22.89
N GLN A 198 -3.23 2.47 -24.20
CA GLN A 198 -4.43 2.31 -25.01
C GLN A 198 -4.89 0.84 -25.05
N GLU A 199 -3.96 -0.10 -25.26
CA GLU A 199 -4.25 -1.54 -25.24
C GLU A 199 -4.81 -1.99 -23.88
N LEU A 200 -4.26 -1.47 -22.77
CA LEU A 200 -4.80 -1.71 -21.44
C LEU A 200 -6.23 -1.15 -21.30
N GLY A 201 -6.46 0.07 -21.79
CA GLY A 201 -7.78 0.69 -21.83
C GLY A 201 -8.80 -0.12 -22.62
N ASP A 202 -8.41 -0.65 -23.78
CA ASP A 202 -9.25 -1.50 -24.62
C ASP A 202 -9.59 -2.83 -23.93
N CYS A 203 -8.61 -3.45 -23.24
CA CYS A 203 -8.87 -4.64 -22.42
C CYS A 203 -9.82 -4.31 -21.24
N LEU A 204 -9.63 -3.18 -20.56
CA LEU A 204 -10.49 -2.75 -19.46
C LEU A 204 -11.93 -2.49 -19.90
N ASN A 205 -12.12 -1.84 -21.05
CA ASN A 205 -13.45 -1.57 -21.59
C ASN A 205 -14.23 -2.86 -21.91
N LYS A 206 -13.55 -3.97 -22.16
CA LYS A 206 -14.18 -5.28 -22.39
C LYS A 206 -14.63 -5.96 -21.10
N VAL A 207 -13.98 -5.67 -19.96
CA VAL A 207 -14.21 -6.37 -18.69
C VAL A 207 -15.01 -5.52 -17.69
N CYS A 208 -14.83 -4.21 -17.71
CA CYS A 208 -15.54 -3.28 -16.84
C CYS A 208 -16.98 -3.03 -17.30
N ARG A 209 -17.88 -2.80 -16.33
CA ARG A 209 -19.20 -2.20 -16.60
C ARG A 209 -19.00 -0.73 -17.04
N LEU A 210 -19.88 -0.23 -17.93
CA LEU A 210 -19.81 1.15 -18.46
C LEU A 210 -19.54 2.17 -17.34
N GLY A 211 -18.51 3.00 -17.52
CA GLY A 211 -18.20 4.13 -16.63
C GLY A 211 -17.04 3.94 -15.64
N SER A 212 -16.39 2.78 -15.60
CA SER A 212 -15.22 2.55 -14.72
C SER A 212 -13.94 3.09 -15.36
N SER A 213 -13.30 4.11 -14.75
CA SER A 213 -12.05 4.71 -15.22
C SER A 213 -10.90 4.48 -14.24
N LEU A 214 -9.72 4.13 -14.74
CA LEU A 214 -8.50 4.00 -13.91
C LEU A 214 -8.18 5.28 -13.15
N LEU A 215 -8.51 6.44 -13.73
CA LEU A 215 -8.23 7.75 -13.12
C LEU A 215 -9.07 8.01 -11.86
N THR A 216 -10.06 7.16 -11.57
CA THR A 216 -10.81 7.19 -10.30
C THR A 216 -10.09 6.47 -9.16
N ARG A 217 -8.99 5.74 -9.45
CA ARG A 217 -8.20 4.96 -8.47
C ARG A 217 -6.71 5.21 -8.54
N PHE A 218 -6.22 5.68 -9.68
CA PHE A 218 -4.82 5.96 -9.92
C PHE A 218 -4.67 7.40 -10.38
N ALA A 219 -3.70 8.12 -9.82
CA ALA A 219 -3.39 9.48 -10.23
C ALA A 219 -2.81 9.55 -11.66
N ASP A 220 -2.11 8.49 -12.06
CA ASP A 220 -1.40 8.42 -13.34
C ASP A 220 -1.09 6.96 -13.70
N VAL A 221 -0.90 6.70 -15.00
CA VAL A 221 -0.50 5.40 -15.54
C VAL A 221 0.72 5.61 -16.44
N SER A 222 1.82 4.93 -16.12
CA SER A 222 3.07 5.00 -16.88
C SER A 222 3.62 3.61 -17.19
N VAL A 223 4.48 3.51 -18.20
CA VAL A 223 5.02 2.24 -18.71
C VAL A 223 6.53 2.25 -18.72
N ALA A 224 7.20 1.48 -17.88
CA ALA A 224 8.64 1.29 -17.94
C ALA A 224 9.03 0.14 -18.88
N GLY A 225 9.93 0.43 -19.82
CA GLY A 225 10.51 -0.55 -20.72
C GLY A 225 11.79 -1.15 -20.14
N LEU A 226 11.85 -2.47 -20.01
CA LEU A 226 13.10 -3.17 -19.71
C LEU A 226 13.78 -3.49 -21.03
N GLY A 227 14.75 -2.68 -21.44
CA GLY A 227 15.41 -2.78 -22.74
C GLY A 227 16.16 -4.10 -22.92
N THR A 228 15.47 -5.19 -23.25
CA THR A 228 16.07 -6.45 -23.67
C THR A 228 16.22 -6.44 -25.18
N ARG A 229 17.35 -5.91 -25.68
CA ARG A 229 17.76 -6.19 -27.06
C ARG A 229 17.90 -7.72 -27.19
N ARG A 230 17.46 -8.29 -28.33
CA ARG A 230 17.37 -9.72 -28.72
C ARG A 230 18.60 -10.65 -28.48
N THR A 231 19.59 -10.23 -27.71
CA THR A 231 20.76 -11.01 -27.36
C THR A 231 20.55 -11.74 -26.01
N PRO A 232 20.68 -13.07 -25.96
CA PRO A 232 20.31 -13.91 -24.81
C PRO A 232 21.15 -13.72 -23.53
N HIS A 233 22.15 -12.82 -23.51
CA HIS A 233 23.08 -12.64 -22.40
C HIS A 233 23.14 -11.20 -21.84
N ARG A 234 22.35 -10.27 -22.36
CA ARG A 234 22.39 -8.88 -21.87
C ARG A 234 21.45 -8.70 -20.70
N ARG A 235 21.97 -8.21 -19.57
CA ARG A 235 21.17 -7.87 -18.39
C ARG A 235 20.10 -6.82 -18.76
N PRO A 236 18.86 -6.93 -18.25
CA PRO A 236 17.84 -5.91 -18.47
C PRO A 236 18.33 -4.54 -18.00
N ASN A 237 18.06 -3.50 -18.80
CA ASN A 237 18.36 -2.13 -18.42
C ASN A 237 17.25 -1.60 -17.51
N TRP A 238 17.53 -1.51 -16.21
CA TRP A 238 16.60 -1.01 -15.20
C TRP A 238 16.57 0.52 -15.08
N GLN A 239 17.32 1.26 -15.91
CA GLN A 239 17.39 2.73 -15.83
C GLN A 239 16.02 3.40 -16.01
N ASP A 240 15.23 3.00 -17.02
CA ASP A 240 13.90 3.58 -17.26
C ASP A 240 12.95 3.25 -16.10
N PHE A 241 12.96 2.00 -15.64
CA PHE A 241 12.21 1.58 -14.46
C PHE A 241 12.57 2.40 -13.22
N ARG A 242 13.87 2.58 -12.91
CA ARG A 242 14.33 3.38 -11.77
C ARG A 242 13.92 4.83 -11.89
N ALA A 243 14.09 5.44 -13.07
CA ALA A 243 13.71 6.83 -13.30
C ALA A 243 12.21 7.03 -13.10
N LYS A 244 11.37 6.19 -13.70
CA LYS A 244 9.90 6.26 -13.55
C LYS A 244 9.43 5.98 -12.12
N LEU A 245 10.04 5.00 -11.44
CA LEU A 245 9.74 4.69 -10.04
C LEU A 245 10.14 5.85 -9.12
N SER A 246 11.35 6.39 -9.27
CA SER A 246 11.88 7.50 -8.47
C SER A 246 11.04 8.78 -8.65
N ASN A 247 10.65 9.10 -9.89
CA ASN A 247 9.74 10.21 -10.19
C ASN A 247 8.35 10.01 -9.57
N SER A 248 7.80 8.79 -9.68
CA SER A 248 6.49 8.47 -9.12
C SER A 248 6.47 8.56 -7.59
N VAL A 249 7.50 8.01 -6.93
CA VAL A 249 7.68 8.11 -5.47
C VAL A 249 7.79 9.57 -5.04
N SER A 250 8.65 10.36 -5.70
CA SER A 250 8.85 11.77 -5.35
C SER A 250 7.57 12.59 -5.53
N SER A 251 6.83 12.36 -6.62
CA SER A 251 5.55 13.04 -6.84
C SER A 251 4.51 12.70 -5.79
N VAL A 252 4.37 11.42 -5.43
CA VAL A 252 3.38 11.01 -4.42
C VAL A 252 3.74 11.52 -3.04
N GLN A 253 5.04 11.51 -2.68
CA GLN A 253 5.50 12.10 -1.43
C GLN A 253 5.15 13.58 -1.34
N GLU A 254 5.33 14.34 -2.41
CA GLU A 254 4.95 15.76 -2.45
C GLU A 254 3.43 15.94 -2.33
N SER A 255 2.62 15.15 -3.05
CA SER A 255 1.16 15.18 -2.90
C SER A 255 0.71 14.81 -1.48
N ARG A 256 1.31 13.80 -0.85
CA ARG A 256 1.04 13.40 0.54
C ARG A 256 1.46 14.49 1.52
N LYS A 257 2.57 15.17 1.28
CA LYS A 257 3.02 16.30 2.09
C LYS A 257 2.00 17.45 2.04
N GLN A 258 1.55 17.82 0.85
CA GLN A 258 0.53 18.85 0.65
C GLN A 258 -0.81 18.49 1.27
N ALA A 259 -1.19 17.21 1.22
CA ALA A 259 -2.42 16.70 1.85
C ALA A 259 -2.30 16.45 3.37
N GLY A 260 -1.12 16.66 3.99
CA GLY A 260 -0.90 16.34 5.40
C GLY A 260 -0.99 14.83 5.72
N ARG A 261 -0.73 13.97 4.74
CA ARG A 261 -0.78 12.49 4.81
C ARG A 261 0.58 11.83 4.58
N LEU A 262 1.68 12.56 4.77
CA LEU A 262 3.03 12.01 4.65
C LEU A 262 3.39 11.25 5.93
N PHE A 263 3.53 9.92 5.81
CA PHE A 263 3.73 9.05 6.96
C PHE A 263 5.20 8.60 7.08
N SER A 264 5.68 8.53 8.32
CA SER A 264 6.94 7.84 8.61
C SER A 264 6.81 6.34 8.40
N ALA A 265 7.94 5.66 8.22
CA ALA A 265 8.00 4.19 8.19
C ALA A 265 7.25 3.55 9.37
N LYS A 266 7.45 4.10 10.56
CA LYS A 266 6.79 3.65 11.80
C LYS A 266 5.28 3.75 11.72
N THR A 267 4.77 4.87 11.22
CA THR A 267 3.33 5.10 11.10
C THR A 267 2.73 4.15 10.07
N LEU A 268 3.37 3.98 8.91
CA LEU A 268 2.93 3.04 7.88
C LEU A 268 2.89 1.60 8.39
N CYS A 269 3.96 1.11 9.03
CA CYS A 269 3.98 -0.26 9.56
C CYS A 269 2.87 -0.50 10.59
N ARG A 270 2.58 0.49 11.46
CA ARG A 270 1.48 0.40 12.42
C ARG A 270 0.11 0.40 11.75
N LEU A 271 -0.09 1.25 10.73
CA LEU A 271 -1.34 1.29 9.98
C LEU A 271 -1.59 -0.03 9.24
N MET A 272 -0.55 -0.61 8.64
CA MET A 272 -0.63 -1.92 7.98
C MET A 272 -0.94 -3.04 8.98
N GLU A 273 -0.32 -3.03 10.17
CA GLU A 273 -0.66 -3.95 11.26
C GLU A 273 -2.14 -3.81 11.66
N CYS A 274 -2.64 -2.57 11.82
CA CYS A 274 -4.04 -2.31 12.15
C CYS A 274 -4.99 -2.82 11.05
N ALA A 275 -4.72 -2.50 9.78
CA ALA A 275 -5.53 -2.94 8.65
C ALA A 275 -5.61 -4.47 8.58
N SER A 276 -4.49 -5.16 8.81
CA SER A 276 -4.46 -6.62 8.82
C SER A 276 -5.23 -7.24 9.99
N SER A 277 -5.20 -6.62 11.17
CA SER A 277 -5.93 -7.10 12.36
C SER A 277 -7.45 -6.93 12.25
N SER A 278 -7.91 -5.94 11.48
CA SER A 278 -9.31 -5.53 11.40
C SER A 278 -9.97 -5.92 10.07
N ILE A 279 -9.28 -6.71 9.24
CA ILE A 279 -9.72 -7.11 7.90
C ILE A 279 -11.06 -7.87 7.87
N SER A 280 -11.40 -8.57 8.96
CA SER A 280 -12.67 -9.30 9.08
C SER A 280 -13.87 -8.40 9.37
N SER A 281 -13.65 -7.19 9.89
CA SER A 281 -14.70 -6.33 10.46
C SER A 281 -14.73 -4.91 9.91
N MET A 282 -13.72 -4.49 9.14
CA MET A 282 -13.67 -3.12 8.65
C MET A 282 -14.66 -2.90 7.49
N PRO A 283 -15.54 -1.89 7.59
CA PRO A 283 -16.23 -1.39 6.42
C PRO A 283 -15.19 -0.79 5.45
N ALA A 284 -15.33 -1.12 4.17
CA ALA A 284 -14.59 -0.47 3.10
C ALA A 284 -15.18 0.93 2.82
N PRO A 285 -14.37 1.98 2.59
CA PRO A 285 -12.89 2.04 2.52
C PRO A 285 -12.18 2.13 3.88
N LEU A 286 -10.86 1.87 3.92
CA LEU A 286 -10.04 2.07 5.13
C LEU A 286 -10.04 3.56 5.55
N ASP A 287 -10.59 3.85 6.73
CA ASP A 287 -10.50 5.18 7.34
C ASP A 287 -9.13 5.34 8.04
N LEU A 288 -8.24 6.12 7.41
CA LEU A 288 -6.90 6.36 7.92
C LEU A 288 -6.93 7.15 9.24
N ALA A 289 -7.87 8.07 9.42
CA ALA A 289 -7.97 8.86 10.64
C ALA A 289 -8.34 7.97 11.84
N LEU A 290 -9.36 7.12 11.70
CA LEU A 290 -9.74 6.14 12.71
C LEU A 290 -8.63 5.12 12.95
N ALA A 291 -7.97 4.63 11.90
CA ALA A 291 -6.87 3.67 12.03
C ALA A 291 -5.70 4.23 12.85
N THR A 292 -5.33 5.51 12.67
CA THR A 292 -4.30 6.15 13.51
C THR A 292 -4.71 6.30 14.98
N ARG A 293 -6.01 6.33 15.26
CA ARG A 293 -6.58 6.54 16.60
C ARG A 293 -6.99 5.26 17.32
N ILE A 294 -6.77 4.07 16.77
CA ILE A 294 -7.23 2.82 17.39
C ILE A 294 -6.73 2.62 18.83
N ARG A 295 -5.54 3.13 19.17
CA ARG A 295 -4.98 3.08 20.54
C ARG A 295 -5.31 4.29 21.42
N ARG A 296 -5.88 5.34 20.82
CA ARG A 296 -6.31 6.58 21.49
C ARG A 296 -7.57 7.09 20.79
N PRO A 297 -8.72 6.43 20.99
CA PRO A 297 -9.96 6.78 20.33
C PRO A 297 -10.41 8.19 20.75
N VAL A 298 -11.13 8.86 19.86
CA VAL A 298 -11.82 10.11 20.21
C VAL A 298 -12.87 9.78 21.27
N SER A 299 -12.97 10.63 22.30
CA SER A 299 -14.02 10.47 23.31
C SER A 299 -15.40 10.53 22.65
N GLN A 300 -16.27 9.57 22.96
CA GLN A 300 -17.66 9.56 22.49
C GLN A 300 -18.47 10.77 22.99
N TYR A 301 -17.97 11.47 24.01
CA TYR A 301 -18.59 12.66 24.58
C TYR A 301 -18.03 13.97 24.01
N LEU A 302 -17.12 13.92 23.02
CA LEU A 302 -16.49 15.14 22.49
C LEU A 302 -17.54 16.10 21.92
N GLU A 303 -18.47 15.59 21.11
CA GLU A 303 -19.54 16.40 20.51
C GLU A 303 -20.43 17.01 21.59
N ALA A 304 -20.96 16.18 22.50
CA ALA A 304 -21.81 16.64 23.60
C ALA A 304 -21.10 17.68 24.47
N GLY A 305 -19.83 17.47 24.81
CA GLY A 305 -19.04 18.40 25.61
C GLY A 305 -18.77 19.74 24.90
N VAL A 306 -18.55 19.74 23.59
CA VAL A 306 -18.39 20.97 22.80
C VAL A 306 -19.73 21.70 22.69
N VAL A 307 -20.83 20.97 22.44
CA VAL A 307 -22.18 21.55 22.37
C VAL A 307 -22.57 22.17 23.71
N ASP A 308 -22.35 21.46 24.81
CA ASP A 308 -22.64 21.95 26.16
C ASP A 308 -21.81 23.21 26.47
N LEU A 309 -20.50 23.19 26.18
CA LEU A 309 -19.64 24.36 26.38
C LEU A 309 -20.12 25.57 25.56
N LEU A 310 -20.40 25.37 24.26
CA LEU A 310 -20.87 26.45 23.38
C LEU A 310 -22.27 26.94 23.77
N GLY A 311 -23.12 26.07 24.32
CA GLY A 311 -24.44 26.43 24.83
C GLY A 311 -24.40 27.32 26.08
N GLN A 312 -23.28 27.35 26.81
CA GLN A 312 -23.06 28.22 27.97
C GLN A 312 -22.42 29.58 27.59
N VAL A 313 -22.11 29.81 26.31
CA VAL A 313 -21.51 31.07 25.84
C VAL A 313 -22.60 32.09 25.54
N ASP A 314 -22.66 33.15 26.34
CA ASP A 314 -23.69 34.19 26.30
C ASP A 314 -23.26 35.47 25.56
N SER A 315 -21.97 35.59 25.23
CA SER A 315 -21.39 36.78 24.60
C SER A 315 -20.39 36.44 23.50
N ARG A 316 -20.29 37.34 22.52
CA ARG A 316 -19.32 37.22 21.42
C ARG A 316 -17.87 37.23 21.92
N GLU A 317 -17.59 38.01 22.97
CA GLU A 317 -16.27 38.10 23.57
C GLU A 317 -15.84 36.77 24.22
N MET A 318 -16.74 36.11 24.97
CA MET A 318 -16.51 34.76 25.50
C MET A 318 -16.32 33.72 24.39
N LEU A 319 -17.06 33.83 23.29
CA LEU A 319 -16.91 32.93 22.15
C LEU A 319 -15.50 33.04 21.53
N GLU A 320 -15.07 34.27 21.22
CA GLU A 320 -13.82 34.54 20.49
C GLU A 320 -12.57 34.39 21.37
N LEU A 321 -12.62 34.83 22.64
CA LEU A 321 -11.45 34.86 23.52
C LEU A 321 -11.30 33.62 24.40
N PHE A 322 -12.37 32.85 24.62
CA PHE A 322 -12.35 31.69 25.51
C PHE A 322 -12.78 30.39 24.83
N ALA A 323 -14.04 30.28 24.40
CA ALA A 323 -14.59 28.99 23.98
C ALA A 323 -13.90 28.44 22.73
N VAL A 324 -13.74 29.25 21.68
CA VAL A 324 -13.04 28.84 20.46
C VAL A 324 -11.57 28.47 20.74
N PRO A 325 -10.75 29.29 21.42
CA PRO A 325 -9.39 28.91 21.79
C PRO A 325 -9.28 27.64 22.64
N VAL A 326 -10.18 27.43 23.61
CA VAL A 326 -10.17 26.24 24.48
C VAL A 326 -10.53 24.98 23.70
N VAL A 327 -11.57 25.03 22.86
CA VAL A 327 -11.93 23.89 22.00
C VAL A 327 -10.81 23.61 21.01
N ALA A 328 -10.32 24.64 20.32
CA ALA A 328 -9.24 24.49 19.33
C ALA A 328 -7.97 23.92 19.97
N SER A 329 -7.53 24.45 21.11
CA SER A 329 -6.34 23.93 21.81
C SER A 329 -6.55 22.50 22.29
N SER A 330 -7.72 22.15 22.85
CA SER A 330 -8.04 20.79 23.27
C SER A 330 -7.98 19.80 22.11
N ILE A 331 -8.56 20.18 20.96
CA ILE A 331 -8.50 19.41 19.72
C ILE A 331 -7.04 19.27 19.28
N ILE A 332 -6.28 20.37 19.21
CA ILE A 332 -4.87 20.37 18.78
C ILE A 332 -4.03 19.44 19.69
N PHE A 333 -4.14 19.57 21.01
CA PHE A 333 -3.41 18.74 21.97
C PHE A 333 -3.84 17.28 21.96
N ASP A 334 -5.10 16.99 21.64
CA ASP A 334 -5.54 15.61 21.44
C ASP A 334 -4.92 14.99 20.18
N HIS A 335 -4.85 15.76 19.09
CA HIS A 335 -4.22 15.35 17.84
C HIS A 335 -2.68 15.27 17.94
N HIS A 336 -2.05 15.98 18.89
CA HIS A 336 -0.61 15.92 19.14
C HIS A 336 -0.16 14.54 19.65
N MET A 337 0.30 13.70 18.71
CA MET A 337 1.02 12.48 19.04
C MET A 337 2.45 12.79 19.52
N ARG A 338 2.96 12.02 20.49
CA ARG A 338 4.37 12.11 20.92
C ARG A 338 5.30 12.04 19.69
N ASN A 339 6.21 13.01 19.56
CA ASN A 339 7.19 13.20 18.47
C ASN A 339 6.72 13.94 17.20
N MET A 340 5.53 14.56 17.16
CA MET A 340 5.13 15.39 16.00
C MET A 340 6.05 16.60 15.74
N HIS A 341 6.82 17.06 16.74
CA HIS A 341 7.69 18.24 16.66
C HIS A 341 9.17 17.95 16.38
N ARG A 342 9.56 16.72 16.00
CA ARG A 342 10.98 16.40 15.72
C ARG A 342 11.60 17.24 14.60
N SER A 343 10.80 17.90 13.76
CA SER A 343 11.29 18.84 12.73
C SER A 343 11.62 20.24 13.27
N LEU A 344 11.11 20.64 14.44
CA LEU A 344 11.43 21.95 15.04
C LEU A 344 12.78 21.97 15.78
N SER A 345 13.41 20.81 15.97
CA SER A 345 14.74 20.68 16.60
C SER A 345 15.91 20.84 15.63
N LEU A 346 15.63 21.10 14.35
CA LEU A 346 16.64 21.30 13.29
C LEU A 346 16.77 22.77 12.84
N LEU A 347 16.18 23.71 13.58
CA LEU A 347 16.54 25.12 13.41
C LEU A 347 17.93 25.34 14.04
N PRO A 348 18.92 25.86 13.30
CA PRO A 348 20.19 26.23 13.91
C PRO A 348 19.91 27.30 14.97
N GLN A 349 20.46 27.10 16.17
CA GLN A 349 20.52 28.13 17.21
C GLN A 349 21.38 29.31 16.77
#